data_AF-A0A821J0L7-F1
#
_entry.id   AF-A0A821J0L7-F1
#
_cell.length_a   1.000
_cell.length_b   1.000
_cell.length_c   1.000
_cell.angle_alpha   90.00
_cell.angle_beta   90.00
_cell.angle_gamma   90.00
#
_symmetry.space_group_name_H-M   'P 1'
#
loop_
_entity.id
_entity.type
_entity.pdbx_description
1 polymer ?
#
loop_
_entity_poly.entity_id
_entity_poly.type
_entity_poly.pdbx_seq_one_letter_code
_entity_poly.pdbx_strand_id
1 'polypeptide(L)'
;MAKLEAIYIFCGNKQRHEAWTKNWVKIKGVHTTIKSIGTKLEIAVKQCNQDSVKVSIISVNEAGSSDNLNQLEPSFMYTQIFKEILLDMEHGQDAIKSLVTFCQEQYPGNKKELKIIEEFRRTYEPSTTIW
;
A
#
# COMPACT_ATOMS: atom_id res chain seq x y z
N MET A 1 2.94 24.58 9.42
CA MET A 1 3.31 25.25 8.15
C MET A 1 2.77 24.41 7.00
N ALA A 2 2.13 25.02 6.00
CA ALA A 2 1.67 24.28 4.83
C ALA A 2 2.86 23.98 3.91
N LYS A 3 3.05 22.72 3.54
CA LYS A 3 4.08 22.26 2.60
C LYS A 3 3.40 21.71 1.35
N LEU A 4 3.90 22.08 0.18
CA LEU A 4 3.44 21.54 -1.09
C LEU A 4 3.92 20.08 -1.25
N GLU A 5 2.98 19.13 -1.22
CA GLU A 5 3.26 17.69 -1.26
C GLU A 5 3.22 17.12 -2.68
N ALA A 6 2.16 17.42 -3.45
CA ALA A 6 1.97 16.90 -4.80
C ALA A 6 1.28 17.90 -5.74
N ILE A 7 1.59 17.82 -7.04
CA ILE A 7 0.95 18.55 -8.12
C ILE A 7 0.39 17.53 -9.13
N TYR A 8 -0.87 17.73 -9.55
CA TYR A 8 -1.53 16.96 -10.60
C TYR A 8 -1.95 17.91 -11.72
N ILE A 9 -1.67 17.53 -12.97
CA ILE A 9 -1.95 18.36 -14.14
C ILE A 9 -3.11 17.77 -14.93
N PHE A 10 -4.15 18.57 -15.21
CA PHE A 10 -5.24 18.21 -16.11
C PHE A 10 -5.13 19.02 -17.41
N CYS A 11 -5.02 18.35 -18.55
CA CYS A 11 -4.77 19.00 -19.84
C CYS A 11 -5.34 18.20 -21.02
N GLY A 12 -5.57 18.86 -22.16
CA GLY A 12 -6.05 18.17 -23.37
C GLY A 12 -4.96 17.40 -24.13
N ASN A 13 -3.68 17.75 -23.97
CA ASN A 13 -2.56 17.13 -24.68
C ASN A 13 -1.51 16.60 -23.72
N LYS A 14 -1.63 15.32 -23.34
CA LYS A 14 -0.75 14.65 -22.39
C LYS A 14 0.73 14.71 -22.80
N GLN A 15 1.02 14.37 -24.05
CA GLN A 15 2.39 14.23 -24.58
C GLN A 15 3.17 15.55 -24.49
N ARG A 16 2.50 16.68 -24.74
CA ARG A 16 3.10 18.01 -24.60
C ARG A 16 3.61 18.27 -23.18
N HIS A 17 2.91 17.75 -22.17
CA HIS A 17 3.21 18.03 -20.77
C HIS A 17 4.09 16.95 -20.12
N GLU A 18 3.98 15.69 -20.51
CA GLU A 18 4.77 14.59 -19.93
C GLU A 18 6.29 14.78 -20.04
N ALA A 19 6.78 15.38 -21.14
CA ALA A 19 8.21 15.50 -21.38
C ALA A 19 8.91 16.39 -20.34
N TRP A 20 8.34 17.56 -20.02
CA TRP A 20 8.95 18.47 -19.05
C TRP A 20 8.60 18.10 -17.61
N THR A 21 7.45 17.45 -17.37
CA THR A 21 7.04 17.08 -16.00
C THR A 21 7.93 16.02 -15.38
N LYS A 22 8.60 15.20 -16.18
CA LYS A 22 9.56 14.18 -15.72
C LYS A 22 10.69 14.75 -14.87
N ASN A 23 11.05 16.02 -15.07
CA ASN A 23 12.12 16.68 -14.32
C ASN A 23 11.66 17.18 -12.94
N TRP A 24 10.38 17.02 -12.58
CA TRP A 24 9.81 17.60 -11.36
C TRP A 24 9.24 16.52 -10.43
N VAL A 25 9.94 16.25 -9.33
CA VAL A 25 9.61 15.19 -8.36
C VAL A 25 8.23 15.38 -7.70
N LYS A 26 7.76 16.63 -7.59
CA LYS A 26 6.45 16.96 -7.01
C LYS A 26 5.28 16.74 -7.96
N ILE A 27 5.53 16.54 -9.25
CA ILE A 27 4.46 16.30 -10.22
C ILE A 27 4.16 14.79 -10.22
N LYS A 28 2.99 14.44 -9.71
CA LYS A 28 2.57 13.04 -9.51
C LYS A 28 1.72 12.49 -10.65
N GLY A 29 1.32 13.33 -11.62
CA GLY A 29 0.63 12.85 -12.81
C GLY A 29 0.16 13.94 -13.77
N VAL A 30 0.04 13.56 -15.04
CA VAL A 30 -0.58 14.33 -16.12
C VAL A 30 -1.78 13.54 -16.63
N HIS A 31 -2.96 14.16 -16.61
CA HIS A 31 -4.25 13.53 -16.84
C HIS A 31 -5.01 14.26 -17.94
N THR A 32 -5.72 13.51 -18.78
CA THR A 32 -6.54 14.04 -19.87
C THR A 32 -8.03 13.86 -19.64
N THR A 33 -8.43 13.13 -18.60
CA THR A 33 -9.82 12.91 -18.23
C THR A 33 -10.07 13.27 -16.77
N ILE A 34 -11.25 13.84 -16.48
CA ILE A 34 -11.68 14.18 -15.12
C ILE A 34 -11.66 12.93 -14.23
N LYS A 35 -12.11 11.78 -14.78
CA LYS A 35 -12.07 10.50 -14.07
C LYS A 35 -10.66 10.13 -13.63
N SER A 36 -9.66 10.27 -14.51
CA SER A 36 -8.28 9.88 -14.21
C SER A 36 -7.65 10.76 -13.12
N ILE A 37 -7.85 12.07 -13.17
CA ILE A 37 -7.35 12.96 -12.09
C ILE A 37 -8.15 12.77 -10.80
N GLY A 38 -9.47 12.57 -10.88
CA GLY A 38 -10.35 12.32 -9.74
C GLY A 38 -9.91 11.09 -8.95
N THR A 39 -9.71 9.95 -9.63
CA THR A 39 -9.23 8.73 -8.98
C THR A 39 -7.86 8.91 -8.32
N LYS A 40 -6.92 9.64 -8.94
CA LYS A 40 -5.61 9.90 -8.31
C LYS A 40 -5.71 10.82 -7.10
N LEU A 41 -6.58 11.83 -7.14
CA LEU A 41 -6.83 12.72 -6.00
C LEU A 41 -7.48 11.95 -4.84
N GLU A 42 -8.47 11.09 -5.11
CA GLU A 42 -9.09 10.23 -4.09
C GLU A 42 -8.05 9.36 -3.38
N ILE A 43 -7.14 8.73 -4.13
CA ILE A 43 -6.04 7.93 -3.57
C ILE A 43 -5.13 8.82 -2.72
N ALA A 44 -4.71 9.97 -3.22
CA ALA A 44 -3.79 10.87 -2.51
C ALA A 44 -4.37 11.38 -1.19
N VAL A 45 -5.68 11.69 -1.16
CA VAL A 45 -6.37 12.11 0.07
C VAL A 45 -6.45 10.96 1.07
N LYS A 46 -6.71 9.73 0.60
CA LYS A 46 -6.72 8.54 1.47
C LYS A 46 -5.33 8.28 2.07
N GLN A 47 -4.28 8.33 1.27
CA GLN A 47 -2.89 8.15 1.72
C GLN A 47 -2.46 9.19 2.75
N CYS A 48 -2.80 10.47 2.54
CA CYS A 48 -2.50 11.54 3.51
C CYS A 48 -3.12 11.28 4.90
N ASN A 49 -4.30 10.65 4.95
CA ASN A 49 -4.91 10.25 6.21
C ASN A 49 -4.30 8.94 6.78
N GLN A 50 -3.74 8.08 5.92
CA GLN A 50 -3.23 6.75 6.27
C GLN A 50 -1.73 6.72 6.62
N ASP A 51 -0.96 7.74 6.25
CA ASP A 51 0.42 7.95 6.75
C ASP A 51 0.48 8.10 8.29
N SER A 52 -0.68 8.26 8.95
CA SER A 52 -0.83 8.26 10.41
C SER A 52 -1.03 6.86 11.02
N VAL A 53 -1.26 5.82 10.22
CA VAL A 53 -1.50 4.46 10.72
C VAL A 53 -0.19 3.84 11.19
N LYS A 54 0.00 3.80 12.51
CA LYS A 54 1.11 3.07 13.13
C LYS A 54 0.89 1.56 12.96
N VAL A 55 1.67 0.95 12.08
CA VAL A 55 1.75 -0.51 11.95
C VAL A 55 2.96 -0.99 12.77
N SER A 56 2.71 -1.83 13.78
CA SER A 56 3.76 -2.50 14.56
C SER A 56 3.77 -3.97 14.20
N ILE A 57 4.86 -4.45 13.60
CA ILE A 57 5.02 -5.84 13.11
C ILE A 57 5.86 -6.68 14.07
N ILE A 58 6.54 -6.05 15.02
CA ILE A 58 7.39 -6.72 16.00
C ILE A 58 6.52 -7.25 17.15
N SER A 59 6.69 -8.52 17.48
CA SER A 59 6.05 -9.17 18.63
C SER A 59 6.55 -8.57 19.93
N VAL A 60 5.64 -8.01 20.74
CA VAL A 60 5.96 -7.50 22.08
C VAL A 60 6.42 -8.63 23.02
N ASN A 61 6.19 -9.89 22.68
CA ASN A 61 6.56 -11.04 23.52
C ASN A 61 8.06 -11.38 23.51
N GLU A 62 8.87 -10.74 22.65
CA GLU A 62 10.33 -10.86 22.70
C GLU A 62 10.99 -9.81 23.59
N ALA A 63 10.21 -8.84 24.12
CA ALA A 63 10.68 -7.78 25.02
C ALA A 63 11.12 -8.25 26.42
N GLY A 64 11.38 -9.55 26.58
CA GLY A 64 12.06 -10.13 27.73
C GLY A 64 13.56 -10.36 27.50
N SER A 65 14.05 -10.31 26.26
CA SER A 65 15.50 -10.35 26.03
C SER A 65 16.05 -8.93 26.05
N SER A 66 17.12 -8.75 26.82
CA SER A 66 17.97 -7.57 26.88
C SER A 66 18.75 -7.37 25.57
N ASP A 67 18.14 -7.65 24.42
CA ASP A 67 18.82 -7.57 23.14
C ASP A 67 18.83 -6.12 22.66
N ASN A 68 20.00 -5.78 22.15
CA ASN A 68 20.48 -4.42 21.98
C ASN A 68 19.57 -3.67 20.99
N LEU A 69 18.75 -2.71 21.45
CA LEU A 69 17.91 -1.82 20.62
C LEU A 69 18.69 -1.08 19.50
N ASN A 70 20.02 -1.09 19.55
CA ASN A 70 20.91 -0.55 18.54
C ASN A 70 21.20 -1.54 17.38
N GLN A 71 20.78 -2.80 17.49
CA GLN A 71 20.78 -3.75 16.38
C GLN A 71 19.40 -3.70 15.74
N LEU A 72 19.36 -3.23 14.49
CA LEU A 72 18.17 -3.32 13.67
C LEU A 72 17.91 -4.81 13.46
N GLU A 73 16.93 -5.35 14.19
CA GLU A 73 16.57 -6.76 14.10
C GLU A 73 16.28 -7.06 12.62
N PRO A 74 16.81 -8.15 12.03
CA PRO A 74 16.62 -8.44 10.61
C PRO A 74 15.14 -8.38 10.17
N SER A 75 14.23 -8.71 11.09
CA SER A 75 12.78 -8.55 10.92
C SER A 75 12.36 -7.13 10.53
N PHE A 76 13.03 -6.09 11.02
CA PHE A 76 12.76 -4.70 10.68
C PHE A 76 13.10 -4.41 9.22
N MET A 77 14.25 -4.89 8.72
CA MET A 77 14.59 -4.74 7.31
C MET A 77 13.61 -5.51 6.42
N TYR A 78 13.27 -6.75 6.78
CA TYR A 78 12.28 -7.53 6.03
C TYR A 78 10.91 -6.86 6.05
N THR A 79 10.52 -6.28 7.19
CA THR A 79 9.27 -5.52 7.33
C THR A 79 9.25 -4.30 6.43
N GLN A 80 10.34 -3.53 6.40
CA GLN A 80 10.43 -2.32 5.59
C GLN A 80 10.38 -2.65 4.10
N ILE A 81 11.14 -3.65 3.66
CA ILE A 81 11.13 -4.13 2.27
C ILE A 81 9.73 -4.67 1.91
N PHE A 82 9.12 -5.45 2.80
CA PHE A 82 7.78 -5.99 2.58
C PHE A 82 6.73 -4.88 2.47
N LYS A 83 6.81 -3.86 3.32
CA LYS A 83 5.96 -2.67 3.26
C LYS A 83 6.13 -1.93 1.93
N GLU A 84 7.36 -1.69 1.49
CA GLU A 84 7.64 -1.02 0.22
C GLU A 84 7.09 -1.81 -0.98
N ILE A 85 7.30 -3.13 -1.00
CA ILE A 85 6.75 -4.02 -2.04
C ILE A 85 5.23 -3.97 -2.08
N LEU A 86 4.57 -4.02 -0.90
CA LEU A 86 3.12 -3.97 -0.83
C LEU A 86 2.57 -2.62 -1.33
N LEU A 87 3.20 -1.51 -0.97
CA LEU A 87 2.74 -0.16 -1.36
C LEU A 87 2.98 0.15 -2.85
N ASP A 88 4.05 -0.39 -3.44
CA ASP A 88 4.40 -0.16 -4.84
C ASP A 88 3.70 -1.13 -5.81
N MET A 89 3.02 -2.15 -5.31
CA MET A 89 2.31 -3.12 -6.13
C MET A 89 1.08 -2.50 -6.80
N GLU A 90 0.90 -2.76 -8.11
CA GLU A 90 -0.36 -2.44 -8.78
C GLU A 90 -1.48 -3.35 -8.27
N HIS A 91 -2.32 -2.83 -7.39
CA HIS A 91 -3.49 -3.53 -6.88
C HIS A 91 -4.63 -3.50 -7.90
N GLY A 92 -4.67 -4.53 -8.76
CA GLY A 92 -5.81 -4.80 -9.63
C GLY A 92 -7.04 -5.27 -8.84
N GLN A 93 -8.21 -5.23 -9.49
CA GLN A 93 -9.48 -5.70 -8.90
C GLN A 93 -9.42 -7.17 -8.42
N ASP A 94 -8.52 -7.98 -8.99
CA ASP A 94 -8.35 -9.39 -8.65
C ASP A 94 -7.23 -9.65 -7.62
N ALA A 95 -6.50 -8.64 -7.14
CA ALA A 95 -5.34 -8.83 -6.27
C ALA A 95 -5.67 -9.61 -4.99
N ILE A 96 -6.82 -9.31 -4.36
CA ILE A 96 -7.30 -10.01 -3.16
C ILE A 96 -7.70 -11.44 -3.45
N LYS A 97 -8.31 -11.69 -4.62
CA LYS A 97 -8.66 -13.04 -5.04
C LYS A 97 -7.41 -13.89 -5.23
N SER A 98 -6.39 -13.33 -5.89
CA SER A 98 -5.08 -13.99 -6.06
C SER A 98 -4.41 -14.26 -4.72
N LEU A 99 -4.45 -13.32 -3.78
CA LEU A 99 -3.93 -13.52 -2.42
C LEU A 99 -4.65 -14.67 -1.70
N VAL A 100 -5.97 -14.71 -1.76
CA VAL A 100 -6.76 -15.78 -1.12
C VAL A 100 -6.43 -17.14 -1.74
N THR A 101 -6.37 -17.23 -3.07
CA THR A 101 -6.00 -18.48 -3.77
C THR A 101 -4.60 -18.93 -3.36
N PHE A 102 -3.61 -18.02 -3.37
CA PHE A 102 -2.26 -18.32 -2.94
C PHE A 102 -2.24 -18.87 -1.50
N CYS A 103 -2.92 -18.21 -0.55
CA CYS A 103 -2.97 -18.67 0.83
C CYS A 103 -3.63 -20.06 0.96
N GLN A 104 -4.71 -20.34 0.23
CA GLN A 104 -5.36 -21.65 0.26
C GLN A 104 -4.42 -22.77 -0.21
N GLU A 105 -3.61 -22.50 -1.23
CA GLU A 105 -2.61 -23.45 -1.76
C GLU A 105 -1.46 -23.70 -0.77
N GLN A 106 -1.10 -22.74 0.08
CA GLN A 106 -0.06 -22.91 1.11
C GLN A 106 -0.52 -23.74 2.32
N TYR A 107 -1.83 -23.88 2.56
CA TYR A 107 -2.37 -24.56 3.74
C TYR A 107 -3.30 -25.74 3.40
N PRO A 108 -2.86 -26.71 2.56
CA PRO A 108 -3.70 -27.82 2.15
C PRO A 108 -4.09 -28.68 3.36
N GLY A 109 -5.40 -28.92 3.54
CA GLY A 109 -5.93 -29.76 4.61
C GLY A 109 -5.95 -29.12 6.00
N ASN A 110 -5.37 -27.92 6.19
CA ASN A 110 -5.42 -27.21 7.46
C ASN A 110 -6.75 -26.46 7.61
N LYS A 111 -7.75 -27.17 8.15
CA LYS A 111 -9.12 -26.63 8.33
C LYS A 111 -9.19 -25.33 9.13
N LYS A 112 -8.24 -25.09 10.05
CA LYS A 112 -8.22 -23.87 10.86
C LYS A 112 -7.83 -22.67 10.01
N GLU A 113 -6.69 -22.76 9.32
CA GLU A 113 -6.19 -21.68 8.45
C GLU A 113 -7.15 -21.43 7.28
N LEU A 114 -7.67 -22.49 6.66
CA LEU A 114 -8.65 -22.35 5.58
C LEU A 114 -9.93 -21.61 6.02
N LYS A 115 -10.36 -21.79 7.28
CA LYS A 115 -11.50 -21.04 7.84
C LYS A 115 -11.17 -19.57 8.03
N ILE A 116 -9.96 -19.24 8.49
CA ILE A 116 -9.49 -17.86 8.67
C ILE A 116 -9.40 -17.15 7.31
N ILE A 117 -8.81 -17.81 6.31
CA ILE A 117 -8.68 -17.29 4.95
C ILE A 117 -10.06 -17.03 4.33
N GLU A 118 -11.00 -17.95 4.54
CA GLU A 118 -12.38 -17.80 4.05
C GLU A 118 -13.14 -16.68 4.75
N GLU A 119 -12.94 -16.52 6.06
CA GLU A 119 -13.49 -15.40 6.82
C GLU A 119 -12.95 -14.07 6.29
N PHE A 120 -11.63 -13.95 6.12
CA PHE A 120 -10.99 -12.78 5.51
C PHE A 120 -11.57 -12.47 4.13
N ARG A 121 -11.69 -13.47 3.25
CA ARG A 121 -12.27 -13.29 1.91
C ARG A 121 -13.69 -12.71 1.97
N ARG A 122 -14.50 -13.15 2.93
CA ARG A 122 -15.90 -12.74 3.07
C ARG A 122 -16.05 -11.35 3.71
N THR A 123 -15.19 -11.01 4.67
CA THR A 123 -15.29 -9.77 5.44
C THR A 123 -14.45 -8.63 4.85
N TYR A 124 -13.57 -8.92 3.91
CA TYR A 124 -12.76 -7.91 3.23
C TYR A 124 -13.65 -6.90 2.49
N GLU A 125 -13.50 -5.62 2.84
CA GLU A 125 -14.21 -4.52 2.20
C GLU A 125 -13.21 -3.46 1.71
N PRO A 126 -13.05 -3.24 0.38
CA PRO A 126 -12.07 -2.29 -0.16
C PRO A 126 -12.24 -0.84 0.33
N SER A 127 -13.43 -0.49 0.82
CA SER A 127 -13.76 0.84 1.32
C SER A 127 -13.16 1.12 2.72
N THR A 128 -12.87 0.07 3.49
CA THR A 128 -12.40 0.16 4.88
C THR A 128 -10.91 -0.17 5.04
N THR A 129 -10.23 -0.51 3.94
CA THR A 129 -8.82 -0.93 3.97
C THR A 129 -7.85 0.25 4.08
N ILE A 130 -6.74 -0.01 4.79
CA ILE A 130 -5.56 0.83 4.75
C ILE A 130 -4.88 0.58 3.40
N TRP A 131 -4.70 1.63 2.60
CA TRP A 131 -4.04 1.60 1.29
C TRP A 131 -2.61 2.11 1.40
#